data_AF-A0A9X2I899-F1
#
_entry.id   AF-A0A9X2I899-F1
#
_cell.length_a   1.000
_cell.length_b   1.000
_cell.length_c   1.000
_cell.angle_alpha   90.00
_cell.angle_beta   90.00
_cell.angle_gamma   90.00
#
_symmetry.space_group_name_H-M   'P 1'
#
loop_
_entity.id
_entity.type
_entity.pdbx_description
1 polymer ?
#
loop_
_entity_poly.entity_id
_entity_poly.type
_entity_poly.pdbx_seq_one_letter_code
_entity_poly.pdbx_strand_id
1 'polypeptide(L)'
;MPFTKQDWIDRIKTRMDITGMVTHLTKPSKDLDLTDMDFNEINLKAVDNLIQILKDKRINGSTTKTGFITGSTPAVCFQDAPLSGLIQNILHEQERRKKNPKEKLRYCGVGLSFLKPFIYKKDGRPVIYDESSTAKSYLTSSDHWRIVRFNLSNSSNYIDWTHEY
;
A
#
# COMPACT_ATOMS: atom_id res chain seq x y z
N MET A 1 -8.89 21.05 18.55
CA MET A 1 -10.01 21.75 17.87
C MET A 1 -10.42 20.92 16.67
N PRO A 2 -11.69 20.49 16.54
CA PRO A 2 -12.19 19.79 15.36
C PRO A 2 -12.42 20.75 14.18
N PHE A 3 -12.35 20.24 12.95
CA PHE A 3 -12.65 20.95 11.71
C PHE A 3 -13.99 20.47 11.15
N THR A 4 -14.72 21.31 10.41
CA THR A 4 -15.86 20.82 9.62
C THR A 4 -15.36 20.02 8.40
N LYS A 5 -16.26 19.27 7.76
CA LYS A 5 -15.92 18.57 6.50
C LYS A 5 -15.45 19.55 5.42
N GLN A 6 -16.03 20.75 5.37
CA GLN A 6 -15.68 21.76 4.38
C GLN A 6 -14.26 22.31 4.64
N ASP A 7 -13.96 22.69 5.88
CA ASP A 7 -12.62 23.14 6.27
C ASP A 7 -11.54 22.10 5.94
N TRP A 8 -11.85 20.81 6.16
CA TRP A 8 -10.95 19.71 5.83
C TRP A 8 -10.72 19.57 4.32
N ILE A 9 -11.79 19.67 3.52
CA ILE A 9 -11.69 19.61 2.04
C ILE A 9 -10.85 20.79 1.52
N ASP A 10 -11.11 22.00 1.99
CA ASP A 10 -10.42 23.21 1.52
C ASP A 10 -8.93 23.18 1.89
N ARG A 11 -8.61 22.61 3.06
CA ARG A 11 -7.21 22.36 3.46
C ARG A 11 -6.50 21.36 2.57
N ILE A 12 -7.17 20.29 2.13
CA ILE A 12 -6.56 19.29 1.24
C ILE A 12 -6.35 19.86 -0.16
N LYS A 13 -7.32 20.60 -0.69
CA LYS A 13 -7.22 21.21 -2.03
C LYS A 13 -6.04 22.18 -2.18
N THR A 14 -5.58 22.77 -1.08
CA THR A 14 -4.51 23.78 -1.07
C THR A 14 -3.12 23.18 -0.85
N ARG A 15 -3.00 21.85 -0.78
CA ARG A 15 -1.77 21.14 -0.45
C ARG A 15 -1.54 19.99 -1.43
N MET A 16 -0.37 19.94 -2.03
CA MET A 16 -0.02 18.92 -3.02
C MET A 16 0.49 17.61 -2.41
N ASP A 17 0.93 17.66 -1.14
CA ASP A 17 1.58 16.57 -0.41
C ASP A 17 0.61 15.75 0.45
N ILE A 18 -0.65 16.19 0.57
CA ILE A 18 -1.69 15.47 1.31
C ILE A 18 -2.84 15.10 0.39
N THR A 19 -3.50 14.00 0.72
CA THR A 19 -4.66 13.52 -0.04
C THR A 19 -5.86 13.28 0.88
N GLY A 20 -7.06 13.43 0.31
CA GLY A 20 -8.33 13.04 0.95
C GLY A 20 -8.68 11.57 0.72
N MET A 21 -7.86 10.86 -0.03
CA MET A 21 -8.09 9.48 -0.47
C MET A 21 -6.91 8.59 -0.09
N VAL A 22 -7.14 7.28 -0.06
CA VAL A 22 -6.09 6.27 0.03
C VAL A 22 -6.30 5.26 -1.10
N THR A 23 -5.21 4.72 -1.64
CA THR A 23 -5.23 3.91 -2.87
C THR A 23 -4.70 2.51 -2.62
N HIS A 24 -5.41 1.50 -3.10
CA HIS A 24 -4.93 0.11 -3.15
C HIS A 24 -4.60 -0.22 -4.60
N LEU A 25 -3.31 -0.30 -4.92
CA LEU A 25 -2.86 -0.80 -6.22
C LEU A 25 -2.96 -2.32 -6.25
N THR A 26 -3.51 -2.83 -7.35
CA THR A 26 -3.62 -4.24 -7.68
C THR A 26 -2.41 -4.68 -8.49
N LYS A 27 -2.19 -5.99 -8.57
CA LYS A 27 -1.16 -6.60 -9.41
C LYS A 27 -1.60 -7.98 -9.88
N PRO A 28 -0.92 -8.57 -10.89
CA PRO A 28 -1.21 -9.93 -11.34
C PRO A 28 -1.05 -10.97 -10.22
N SER A 29 -1.58 -12.16 -10.48
CA SER A 29 -1.35 -13.30 -9.57
C SER A 29 0.14 -13.57 -9.37
N LYS A 30 0.51 -14.00 -8.17
CA LYS A 30 1.91 -14.33 -7.83
C LYS A 30 2.45 -15.52 -8.62
N ASP A 31 1.56 -16.39 -9.10
CA ASP A 31 1.91 -17.61 -9.82
C ASP A 31 2.07 -17.39 -11.33
N LEU A 32 1.81 -16.17 -11.82
CA LEU A 32 1.98 -15.82 -13.23
C LEU A 32 3.44 -15.47 -13.50
N ASP A 33 4.05 -16.12 -14.49
CA ASP A 33 5.36 -15.71 -14.99
C ASP A 33 5.24 -14.41 -15.79
N LEU A 34 5.99 -13.40 -15.37
CA LEU A 34 6.00 -12.05 -15.95
C LEU A 34 7.33 -11.74 -16.67
N THR A 35 8.22 -12.72 -16.81
CA THR A 35 9.61 -12.52 -17.27
C THR A 35 9.67 -11.91 -18.68
N ASP A 36 8.82 -12.37 -19.58
CA ASP A 36 8.81 -11.95 -20.99
C ASP A 36 7.72 -10.92 -21.32
N MET A 37 7.04 -10.39 -20.30
CA MET A 37 5.97 -9.41 -20.45
C MET A 37 6.49 -7.99 -20.28
N ASP A 38 6.06 -7.09 -21.17
CA ASP A 38 6.26 -5.66 -20.95
C ASP A 38 5.33 -5.13 -19.83
N PHE A 39 5.58 -3.89 -19.38
CA PHE A 39 4.84 -3.33 -18.26
C PHE A 39 3.36 -3.03 -18.58
N ASN A 40 3.01 -2.82 -19.86
CA ASN A 40 1.63 -2.64 -20.28
C ASN A 40 0.88 -3.98 -20.24
N GLU A 41 1.50 -5.07 -20.69
CA GLU A 41 0.95 -6.42 -20.58
C GLU A 41 0.75 -6.81 -19.11
N ILE A 42 1.73 -6.50 -18.24
CA ILE A 42 1.61 -6.69 -16.79
C ILE A 42 0.42 -5.89 -16.23
N ASN A 43 0.24 -4.63 -16.64
CA ASN A 43 -0.89 -3.81 -16.21
C ASN A 43 -2.23 -4.43 -16.66
N LEU A 44 -2.34 -4.98 -17.88
CA LEU A 44 -3.55 -5.68 -18.32
C LEU A 44 -3.86 -6.88 -17.42
N LYS A 45 -2.84 -7.65 -17.01
CA LYS A 45 -3.01 -8.73 -16.03
C LYS A 45 -3.40 -8.24 -14.63
N ALA A 46 -3.01 -7.03 -14.24
CA ALA A 46 -3.49 -6.40 -13.02
C ALA A 46 -4.96 -5.98 -13.12
N VAL A 47 -5.42 -5.55 -14.31
CA VAL A 47 -6.85 -5.26 -14.56
C VAL A 47 -7.72 -6.50 -14.35
N ASP A 48 -7.27 -7.69 -14.74
CA ASP A 48 -8.00 -8.93 -14.49
C ASP A 48 -8.29 -9.13 -12.99
N ASN A 49 -7.29 -8.84 -12.13
CA ASN A 49 -7.45 -8.91 -10.68
C ASN A 49 -8.38 -7.81 -10.15
N LEU A 50 -8.29 -6.59 -10.69
CA LEU A 50 -9.22 -5.50 -10.37
C LEU A 50 -10.68 -5.88 -10.71
N ILE A 51 -10.91 -6.49 -11.88
CA ILE A 51 -12.23 -6.99 -12.29
C ILE A 51 -12.72 -8.03 -11.29
N GLN A 52 -11.85 -8.94 -10.82
CA GLN A 52 -12.23 -9.92 -9.81
C GLN A 52 -12.60 -9.27 -8.47
N ILE A 53 -11.82 -8.29 -8.00
CA ILE A 53 -12.14 -7.52 -6.79
C ILE A 53 -13.52 -6.85 -6.91
N LEU A 54 -13.85 -6.30 -8.08
CA LEU A 54 -15.13 -5.65 -8.34
C LEU A 54 -16.30 -6.64 -8.38
N LYS A 55 -16.10 -7.82 -8.99
CA LYS A 55 -17.09 -8.91 -9.00
C LYS A 55 -17.35 -9.46 -7.59
N ASP A 56 -16.28 -9.74 -6.87
CA ASP A 56 -16.32 -10.28 -5.50
C ASP A 56 -16.74 -9.22 -4.47
N LYS A 57 -16.65 -7.93 -4.84
CA LYS A 57 -16.86 -6.76 -3.97
C LYS A 57 -15.98 -6.80 -2.71
N ARG A 58 -14.78 -7.37 -2.84
CA ARG A 58 -13.89 -7.65 -1.71
C ARG A 58 -12.42 -7.57 -2.12
N ILE A 59 -11.63 -6.94 -1.25
CA ILE A 59 -10.17 -6.99 -1.32
C ILE A 59 -9.70 -7.98 -0.24
N ASN A 60 -8.90 -8.96 -0.63
CA ASN A 60 -8.39 -9.96 0.32
C ASN A 60 -7.19 -9.42 1.10
N GLY A 61 -7.26 -9.51 2.43
CA GLY A 61 -6.18 -9.09 3.32
C GLY A 61 -4.95 -9.99 3.20
N SER A 62 -3.78 -9.39 3.35
CA SER A 62 -2.53 -10.14 3.55
C SER A 62 -2.45 -10.65 5.00
N THR A 63 -1.67 -11.70 5.20
CA THR A 63 -1.35 -12.30 6.52
C THR A 63 0.15 -12.32 6.73
N THR A 64 0.63 -12.74 7.90
CA THR A 64 2.06 -12.99 8.12
C THR A 64 2.63 -14.07 7.18
N LYS A 65 1.81 -15.05 6.75
CA LYS A 65 2.24 -16.11 5.82
C LYS A 65 2.29 -15.63 4.38
N THR A 66 1.35 -14.77 3.99
CA THR A 66 1.17 -14.36 2.60
C THR A 66 1.75 -12.99 2.27
N GLY A 67 2.15 -12.22 3.29
CA GLY A 67 2.67 -10.86 3.19
C GLY A 67 3.44 -10.43 4.43
N PHE A 68 3.45 -9.13 4.70
CA PHE A 68 4.28 -8.50 5.74
C PHE A 68 3.49 -8.05 6.98
N ILE A 69 2.30 -8.64 7.20
CA ILE A 69 1.45 -8.26 8.34
C ILE A 69 2.02 -8.82 9.65
N THR A 70 2.14 -7.95 10.64
CA THR A 70 2.54 -8.30 12.01
C THR A 70 1.31 -8.70 12.82
N GLY A 71 1.37 -9.83 13.53
CA GLY A 71 0.24 -10.33 14.33
C GLY A 71 -0.74 -11.20 13.54
N SER A 72 -1.87 -11.55 14.16
CA SER A 72 -2.82 -12.55 13.62
C SER A 72 -3.94 -11.97 12.77
N THR A 73 -4.19 -10.65 12.86
CA THR A 73 -5.28 -9.99 12.12
C THR A 73 -4.86 -9.72 10.68
N PRO A 74 -5.52 -10.31 9.67
CA PRO A 74 -5.23 -9.99 8.27
C PRO A 74 -5.58 -8.53 7.96
N ALA A 75 -4.81 -7.88 7.09
CA ALA A 75 -5.03 -6.47 6.73
C ALA A 75 -4.79 -6.19 5.25
N VAL A 76 -5.47 -5.16 4.74
CA VAL A 76 -5.27 -4.61 3.39
C VAL A 76 -4.50 -3.30 3.55
N CYS A 77 -3.35 -3.20 2.88
CA CYS A 77 -2.59 -1.96 2.84
C CYS A 77 -3.16 -1.01 1.79
N PHE A 78 -3.30 0.26 2.18
CA PHE A 78 -3.59 1.36 1.27
C PHE A 78 -2.45 2.37 1.34
N GLN A 79 -2.22 3.01 0.21
CA GLN A 79 -1.26 4.06 0.00
C GLN A 79 -1.91 5.41 0.27
N ASP A 80 -1.34 6.18 1.20
CA ASP A 80 -1.73 7.55 1.53
C ASP A 80 -0.76 8.53 0.85
N ALA A 81 -0.73 8.47 -0.48
CA ALA A 81 0.11 9.31 -1.32
C ALA A 81 -0.73 10.12 -2.31
N PRO A 82 -0.29 11.34 -2.68
CA PRO A 82 -0.77 12.05 -3.86
C PRO A 82 -0.60 11.21 -5.12
N LEU A 83 -1.45 11.44 -6.13
CA LEU A 83 -1.40 10.72 -7.41
C LEU A 83 -0.01 10.77 -8.08
N SER A 84 0.68 11.90 -7.98
CA SER A 84 2.05 12.06 -8.49
C SER A 84 3.04 11.10 -7.81
N GLY A 85 2.93 10.90 -6.49
CA GLY A 85 3.75 9.95 -5.75
C GLY A 85 3.48 8.50 -6.16
N LEU A 86 2.21 8.14 -6.37
CA LEU A 86 1.83 6.82 -6.89
C LEU A 86 2.44 6.58 -8.28
N ILE A 87 2.35 7.56 -9.18
CA ILE A 87 2.94 7.48 -10.53
C ILE A 87 4.45 7.30 -10.45
N GLN A 88 5.14 8.04 -9.57
CA GLN A 88 6.58 7.90 -9.37
C GLN A 88 6.96 6.49 -8.90
N ASN A 89 6.19 5.90 -7.97
CA ASN A 89 6.39 4.53 -7.53
C ASN A 89 6.20 3.52 -8.67
N ILE A 90 5.20 3.72 -9.54
CA ILE A 90 4.96 2.86 -10.71
C ILE A 90 6.10 2.97 -11.73
N LEU A 91 6.56 4.19 -12.04
CA LEU A 91 7.68 4.42 -12.96
C LEU A 91 8.97 3.80 -12.42
N HIS A 92 9.20 3.91 -11.12
CA HIS A 92 10.35 3.28 -10.46
C HIS A 92 10.31 1.74 -10.60
N GLU A 93 9.14 1.12 -10.38
CA GLU A 93 8.95 -0.33 -10.58
C GLU A 93 9.16 -0.75 -12.04
N GLN A 94 8.69 0.06 -13.00
CA GLN A 94 8.90 -0.18 -14.42
C GLN A 94 10.41 -0.19 -14.77
N GLU A 95 11.17 0.79 -14.31
CA GLU A 95 12.61 0.86 -14.55
C GLU A 95 13.39 -0.26 -13.85
N ARG A 96 12.98 -0.66 -12.65
CA ARG A 96 13.56 -1.83 -11.95
C ARG A 96 13.36 -3.11 -12.74
N ARG A 97 12.14 -3.37 -13.24
CA ARG A 97 11.87 -4.56 -14.05
C ARG A 97 12.56 -4.57 -15.41
N LYS A 98 12.73 -3.41 -16.06
CA LYS A 98 13.55 -3.32 -17.29
C LYS A 98 14.98 -3.80 -17.05
N LYS A 99 15.55 -3.50 -15.88
CA LYS A 99 16.91 -3.93 -15.50
C LYS A 99 16.95 -5.39 -15.03
N ASN A 100 15.92 -5.84 -14.32
CA ASN A 100 15.81 -7.20 -13.82
C ASN A 100 14.36 -7.72 -13.97
N PRO A 101 14.04 -8.39 -15.09
CA PRO A 101 12.69 -8.91 -15.33
C PRO A 101 12.24 -9.98 -14.33
N LYS A 102 13.17 -10.58 -13.57
CA LYS A 102 12.84 -11.57 -12.53
C LYS A 102 12.61 -10.95 -11.15
N GLU A 103 12.81 -9.63 -11.02
CA GLU A 103 12.61 -8.94 -9.75
C GLU A 103 11.14 -8.92 -9.34
N LYS A 104 10.88 -9.11 -8.04
CA LYS A 104 9.52 -9.18 -7.50
C LYS A 104 8.77 -7.87 -7.76
N LEU A 105 7.67 -7.96 -8.51
CA LEU A 105 6.76 -6.85 -8.80
C LEU A 105 6.00 -6.41 -7.55
N ARG A 106 6.13 -5.13 -7.17
CA ARG A 106 5.42 -4.56 -6.02
C ARG A 106 4.12 -3.90 -6.43
N TYR A 107 4.17 -3.01 -7.43
CA TYR A 107 3.06 -2.16 -7.85
C TYR A 107 2.81 -2.20 -9.36
N CYS A 108 1.53 -2.09 -9.73
CA CYS A 108 1.09 -1.83 -11.10
C CYS A 108 0.24 -0.55 -11.13
N GLY A 109 0.06 0.04 -12.30
CA GLY A 109 -0.71 1.27 -12.50
C GLY A 109 -2.22 1.08 -12.47
N VAL A 110 -2.73 0.11 -11.72
CA VAL A 110 -4.14 -0.31 -11.73
C VAL A 110 -4.59 -0.54 -10.30
N GLY A 111 -5.70 0.05 -9.87
CA GLY A 111 -6.15 -0.06 -8.48
C GLY A 111 -7.47 0.61 -8.17
N LEU A 112 -7.74 0.75 -6.87
CA LEU A 112 -8.93 1.40 -6.32
C LEU A 112 -8.53 2.50 -5.33
N SER A 113 -9.19 3.65 -5.41
CA SER A 113 -9.01 4.73 -4.44
C SER A 113 -10.29 4.99 -3.67
N PHE A 114 -10.15 5.21 -2.37
CA PHE A 114 -11.28 5.43 -1.45
C PHE A 114 -11.07 6.70 -0.64
N LEU A 115 -12.15 7.42 -0.34
CA LEU A 115 -12.10 8.55 0.57
C LEU A 115 -11.68 8.10 1.98
N LYS A 116 -10.77 8.83 2.62
CA LYS A 116 -10.30 8.55 4.00
C LYS A 116 -11.45 8.38 5.01
N PRO A 117 -12.49 9.24 5.02
CA PRO A 117 -13.64 9.05 5.90
C PRO A 117 -14.38 7.72 5.69
N PHE A 118 -14.39 7.18 4.46
CA PHE A 118 -15.01 5.89 4.19
C PHE A 118 -14.18 4.75 4.79
N ILE A 119 -12.86 4.76 4.57
CA ILE A 119 -11.95 3.73 5.11
C ILE A 119 -11.88 3.78 6.64
N TYR A 120 -11.84 4.97 7.23
CA TYR A 120 -11.83 5.12 8.69
C TYR A 120 -13.06 4.50 9.36
N LYS A 121 -14.25 4.66 8.74
CA LYS A 121 -15.51 4.03 9.18
C LYS A 121 -15.54 2.51 8.99
N LYS A 122 -14.60 1.94 8.24
CA LYS A 122 -14.40 0.50 8.01
C LYS A 122 -13.20 -0.04 8.78
N ASP A 123 -12.88 0.59 9.90
CA ASP A 123 -11.77 0.24 10.80
C ASP A 123 -10.36 0.34 10.19
N GLY A 124 -10.21 1.02 9.06
CA GLY A 124 -8.91 1.44 8.58
C GLY A 124 -8.24 2.40 9.56
N ARG A 125 -6.96 2.17 9.84
CA ARG A 125 -6.15 2.99 10.75
C ARG A 125 -4.78 3.28 10.11
N PRO A 126 -4.14 4.41 10.45
CA PRO A 126 -2.75 4.66 10.09
C PRO A 126 -1.83 3.56 10.60
N VAL A 127 -0.80 3.27 9.81
CA VAL A 127 0.31 2.39 10.19
C VAL A 127 1.24 3.07 11.18
N ILE A 128 2.01 2.27 11.90
CA ILE A 128 3.02 2.69 12.87
C ILE A 128 4.36 2.13 12.40
N TYR A 129 5.25 3.04 11.99
CA TYR A 129 6.62 2.71 11.60
C TYR A 129 7.50 2.64 12.83
N ASP A 130 7.91 1.43 13.20
CA ASP A 130 8.77 1.21 14.38
C ASP A 130 9.43 -0.18 14.30
N GLU A 131 10.37 -0.43 15.20
CA GLU A 131 10.92 -1.75 15.44
C GLU A 131 9.82 -2.64 16.04
N SER A 132 9.66 -3.86 15.51
CA SER A 132 8.51 -4.71 15.84
C SER A 132 8.44 -5.09 17.33
N SER A 133 9.56 -5.34 17.99
CA SER A 133 9.54 -5.70 19.41
C SER A 133 9.16 -4.51 20.29
N THR A 134 9.67 -3.33 19.95
CA THR A 134 9.36 -2.05 20.60
C THR A 134 7.89 -1.72 20.44
N ALA A 135 7.36 -1.76 19.22
CA ALA A 135 5.95 -1.50 18.95
C ALA A 135 4.99 -2.42 19.71
N LYS A 136 5.31 -3.72 19.78
CA LYS A 136 4.50 -4.70 20.52
C LYS A 136 4.51 -4.48 22.03
N SER A 137 5.46 -3.71 22.57
CA SER A 137 5.50 -3.41 24.01
C SER A 137 4.45 -2.38 24.43
N TYR A 138 4.05 -1.49 23.52
CA TYR A 138 3.08 -0.42 23.80
C TYR A 138 1.76 -0.56 23.02
N LEU A 139 1.67 -1.48 22.05
CA LEU A 139 0.44 -1.79 21.33
C LEU A 139 -0.24 -3.03 21.89
N THR A 140 -1.57 -3.04 21.80
CA THR A 140 -2.34 -4.26 22.06
C THR A 140 -2.15 -5.25 20.91
N SER A 141 -2.28 -6.54 21.21
CA SER A 141 -2.15 -7.59 20.19
C SER A 141 -3.14 -7.45 19.03
N SER A 142 -4.32 -6.89 19.29
CA SER A 142 -5.34 -6.54 18.29
C SER A 142 -4.91 -5.44 17.33
N ASP A 143 -3.92 -4.60 17.69
CA ASP A 143 -3.40 -3.51 16.86
C ASP A 143 -2.10 -3.85 16.13
N HIS A 144 -1.51 -5.03 16.37
CA HIS A 144 -0.21 -5.39 15.80
C HIS A 144 -0.17 -5.33 14.26
N TRP A 145 -1.30 -5.51 13.58
CA TRP A 145 -1.40 -5.41 12.12
C TRP A 145 -1.06 -4.02 11.57
N ARG A 146 -1.04 -2.99 12.44
CA ARG A 146 -0.64 -1.62 12.09
C ARG A 146 0.87 -1.43 12.06
N ILE A 147 1.64 -2.37 12.61
CA ILE A 147 3.10 -2.27 12.72
C ILE A 147 3.73 -2.53 11.35
N VAL A 148 4.42 -1.52 10.83
CA VAL A 148 5.29 -1.62 9.66
C VAL A 148 6.74 -1.53 10.14
N ARG A 149 7.54 -2.53 9.81
CA ARG A 149 8.93 -2.61 10.30
C ARG A 149 9.73 -1.41 9.81
N PHE A 150 10.36 -0.70 10.74
CA PHE A 150 11.25 0.41 10.43
C PHE A 150 12.52 0.30 11.27
N ASN A 151 13.68 0.25 10.62
CA ASN A 151 14.98 0.18 11.29
C ASN A 151 16.07 0.76 10.38
N LEU A 152 16.64 1.90 10.79
CA LEU A 152 17.77 2.56 10.14
C LEU A 152 19.07 2.46 10.94
N SER A 153 19.15 1.58 11.95
CA SER A 153 20.31 1.45 12.82
C SER A 153 21.43 0.57 12.23
N ASN A 154 21.11 -0.26 11.24
CA ASN A 154 22.08 -1.12 10.56
C ASN A 154 22.33 -0.61 9.14
N SER A 155 23.46 0.07 8.93
CA SER A 155 23.85 0.64 7.62
C SER A 155 24.03 -0.40 6.51
N SER A 156 24.23 -1.66 6.84
CA SER A 156 24.27 -2.76 5.86
C SER A 156 22.90 -3.36 5.56
N ASN A 157 21.86 -3.02 6.33
CA ASN A 157 20.51 -3.59 6.18
C ASN A 157 19.43 -2.64 6.72
N TYR A 158 19.24 -1.51 6.04
CA TYR A 158 18.11 -0.62 6.34
C TYR A 158 16.78 -1.30 6.00
N ILE A 159 15.83 -1.18 6.93
CA ILE A 159 14.45 -1.59 6.73
C ILE A 159 13.61 -0.31 6.75
N ASP A 160 13.19 0.13 5.58
CA ASP A 160 12.37 1.30 5.41
C ASP A 160 11.31 1.04 4.36
N TRP A 161 10.04 1.15 4.75
CA TRP A 161 8.88 1.03 3.86
C TRP A 161 8.14 2.36 3.70
N THR A 162 8.70 3.46 4.21
CA THR A 162 8.04 4.77 4.09
C THR A 162 7.90 5.20 2.63
N HIS A 163 8.85 4.84 1.76
CA HIS A 163 8.76 5.10 0.32
C HIS A 163 7.58 4.38 -0.38
N GLU A 164 6.96 3.39 0.28
CA GLU A 164 5.78 2.67 -0.21
C GLU A 164 4.45 3.43 0.08
N TYR A 165 4.52 4.74 0.44
CA TYR A 165 3.35 5.61 0.69
C TYR A 165 2.23 5.44 -0.31
#